data_AF-A0A6N1AME5-F1
#
_entry.id   AF-A0A6N1AME5-F1
#
_cell.length_a   1.000
_cell.length_b   1.000
_cell.length_c   1.000
_cell.angle_alpha   90.00
_cell.angle_beta   90.00
_cell.angle_gamma   90.00
#
_symmetry.space_group_name_H-M   'P 1'
#
loop_
_entity.id
_entity.type
_entity.pdbx_description
1 polymer ?
#
loop_
_entity_poly.entity_id
_entity_poly.type
_entity_poly.pdbx_seq_one_letter_code
_entity_poly.pdbx_strand_id
1 'polypeptide(L)'
;MLHIALLNKMDRAMCAQVLSYGGRDGCEHLRAYDLRSNWDCYSGGQSPVTVAIPADLQNRLRDPLAELYIHHNHPASVSFSPVDLAVALDVNNRARGKLYAHGHDGSTYGVTLANRETIASLYKKAEAGAAQHLRFLISMSHVPFQVAKAHFSHIVCQALDMAGVMHYEFAMSQTRIDDWQRCANYLNDVVAAATDAVGR
;
A
#
# COMPACT_ATOMS: atom_id res chain seq x y z
N MET A 1 -5.60 13.32 -8.30
CA MET A 1 -4.24 13.86 -8.50
C MET A 1 -3.31 12.65 -8.50
N LEU A 2 -2.58 12.42 -9.60
CA LEU A 2 -1.69 11.25 -9.79
C LEU A 2 -0.28 11.64 -9.33
N HIS A 3 0.27 10.97 -8.32
CA HIS A 3 1.58 11.33 -7.72
C HIS A 3 2.68 10.28 -7.92
N ILE A 4 2.41 9.18 -8.64
CA ILE A 4 3.45 8.19 -8.91
C ILE A 4 4.36 8.69 -10.02
N ALA A 5 5.65 8.86 -9.71
CA ALA A 5 6.69 9.06 -10.71
C ALA A 5 6.63 7.92 -11.73
N LEU A 6 6.81 8.25 -13.02
CA LEU A 6 6.74 7.27 -14.10
C LEU A 6 7.61 6.05 -13.77
N LEU A 7 6.96 4.88 -13.68
CA LEU A 7 7.62 3.60 -13.48
C LEU A 7 8.72 3.41 -14.55
N ASN A 8 9.88 2.91 -14.16
CA ASN A 8 10.92 2.61 -15.14
C ASN A 8 10.56 1.33 -15.96
N LYS A 9 11.41 0.93 -16.91
CA LYS A 9 11.14 -0.28 -17.73
C LYS A 9 11.03 -1.55 -16.88
N MET A 10 11.87 -1.68 -15.85
CA MET A 10 11.88 -2.82 -14.95
C MET A 10 10.62 -2.84 -14.08
N ASP A 11 10.26 -1.70 -13.49
CA ASP A 11 9.03 -1.56 -12.69
C ASP A 11 7.78 -1.98 -13.48
N ARG A 12 7.68 -1.55 -14.75
CA ARG A 12 6.58 -1.95 -15.63
C ARG A 12 6.56 -3.46 -15.89
N ALA A 13 7.73 -4.07 -16.09
CA ALA A 13 7.83 -5.51 -16.30
C ALA A 13 7.42 -6.29 -15.05
N MET A 14 7.86 -5.86 -13.86
CA MET A 14 7.51 -6.50 -12.58
C MET A 14 6.02 -6.35 -12.27
N CYS A 15 5.47 -5.14 -12.43
CA CYS A 15 4.03 -4.87 -12.31
C CYS A 15 3.22 -5.78 -13.24
N ALA A 16 3.58 -5.86 -14.53
CA ALA A 16 2.88 -6.72 -15.49
C ALA A 16 2.94 -8.21 -15.09
N GLN A 17 4.07 -8.68 -14.54
CA GLN A 17 4.19 -10.06 -14.07
C GLN A 17 3.29 -10.36 -12.88
N VAL A 18 3.34 -9.55 -11.81
CA VAL A 18 2.51 -9.83 -10.61
C VAL A 18 1.02 -9.71 -10.92
N LEU A 19 0.61 -8.76 -11.75
CA LEU A 19 -0.78 -8.64 -12.21
C LEU A 19 -1.18 -9.82 -13.10
N SER A 20 -0.33 -10.24 -14.03
CA SER A 20 -0.60 -11.42 -14.88
C SER A 20 -0.74 -12.68 -14.03
N TYR A 21 0.09 -12.85 -13.01
CA TYR A 21 0.06 -14.03 -12.17
C TYR A 21 -1.20 -14.06 -11.31
N GLY A 22 -1.46 -12.99 -10.56
CA GLY A 22 -2.65 -12.91 -9.72
C GLY A 22 -3.95 -12.91 -10.52
N GLY A 23 -3.95 -12.40 -11.75
CA GLY A 23 -5.11 -12.49 -12.64
C GLY A 23 -5.46 -13.92 -13.08
N ARG A 24 -4.50 -14.87 -13.01
CA ARG A 24 -4.73 -16.27 -13.38
C ARG A 24 -5.33 -17.10 -12.24
N ASP A 25 -4.91 -16.85 -11.00
CA ASP A 25 -5.27 -17.70 -9.85
C ASP A 25 -6.01 -16.95 -8.73
N GLY A 26 -6.21 -15.63 -8.86
CA GLY A 26 -6.84 -14.79 -7.85
C GLY A 26 -6.00 -14.62 -6.57
N CYS A 27 -4.73 -14.98 -6.59
CA CYS A 27 -3.84 -14.91 -5.43
C CYS A 27 -2.93 -13.68 -5.46
N GLU A 28 -2.28 -13.40 -4.33
CA GLU A 28 -1.19 -12.43 -4.24
C GLU A 28 0.13 -13.03 -4.70
N HIS A 29 0.87 -12.23 -5.47
CA HIS A 29 2.21 -12.51 -5.95
C HIS A 29 3.11 -11.32 -5.69
N LEU A 30 4.39 -11.61 -5.48
CA LEU A 30 5.44 -10.65 -5.20
C LEU A 30 6.62 -10.90 -6.15
N ARG A 31 7.15 -9.82 -6.68
CA ARG A 31 8.43 -9.74 -7.38
C ARG A 31 9.25 -8.64 -6.75
N ALA A 32 10.53 -8.88 -6.51
CA ALA A 32 11.45 -7.85 -6.08
C ALA A 32 12.69 -7.86 -6.96
N TYR A 33 13.31 -6.71 -7.14
CA TYR A 33 14.62 -6.62 -7.76
C TYR A 33 15.50 -5.58 -7.07
N ASP A 34 16.81 -5.76 -7.19
CA ASP A 34 17.81 -4.79 -6.78
C ASP A 34 18.40 -4.09 -8.01
N LEU A 35 18.25 -2.78 -8.07
CA LEU A 35 18.70 -1.97 -9.20
C LEU A 35 20.22 -2.01 -9.39
N ARG A 36 20.99 -2.30 -8.35
CA ARG A 36 22.46 -2.23 -8.37
C ARG A 36 23.12 -3.54 -8.73
N SER A 37 22.54 -4.67 -8.33
CA SER A 37 23.18 -5.98 -8.42
C SER A 37 22.52 -6.95 -9.39
N ASN A 38 21.46 -6.53 -10.10
CA ASN A 38 20.67 -7.40 -10.99
C ASN A 38 20.11 -8.65 -10.26
N TRP A 39 19.95 -8.56 -8.95
CA TRP A 39 19.29 -9.58 -8.14
C TRP A 39 17.78 -9.44 -8.30
N ASP A 40 17.06 -10.54 -8.39
CA ASP A 40 15.60 -10.57 -8.33
C ASP A 40 15.10 -11.77 -7.51
N CYS A 41 13.86 -11.69 -7.06
CA CYS A 41 13.18 -12.81 -6.42
C CYS A 41 11.68 -12.82 -6.74
N TYR A 42 11.05 -13.95 -6.43
CA TYR A 42 9.63 -14.20 -6.66
C TYR A 42 9.02 -14.99 -5.51
N SER A 43 7.76 -14.68 -5.19
CA SER A 43 6.90 -15.43 -4.28
C SER A 43 5.44 -15.26 -4.67
N GLY A 44 4.56 -16.16 -4.24
CA GLY A 44 3.11 -16.02 -4.44
C GLY A 44 2.38 -17.27 -4.89
N GLY A 45 1.06 -17.11 -5.05
CA GLY A 45 0.13 -18.17 -5.47
C GLY A 45 -0.44 -19.02 -4.34
N GLN A 46 -0.24 -18.64 -3.07
CA GLN A 46 -0.74 -19.40 -1.92
C GLN A 46 -2.01 -18.82 -1.28
N SER A 47 -2.23 -17.51 -1.38
CA SER A 47 -3.34 -16.84 -0.70
C SER A 47 -3.80 -15.58 -1.45
N PRO A 48 -5.10 -15.26 -1.45
CA PRO A 48 -5.65 -14.04 -2.06
C PRO A 48 -5.45 -12.77 -1.23
N VAL A 49 -4.93 -12.88 0.00
CA VAL A 49 -4.83 -11.77 0.96
C VAL A 49 -3.47 -11.66 1.62
N THR A 50 -2.51 -12.49 1.22
CA THR A 50 -1.15 -12.47 1.75
C THR A 50 -0.20 -13.14 0.77
N VAL A 51 0.98 -12.54 0.61
CA VAL A 51 2.13 -13.16 -0.05
C VAL A 51 3.26 -13.39 0.95
N ALA A 52 3.87 -14.57 0.92
CA ALA A 52 5.01 -14.89 1.78
C ALA A 52 6.25 -14.11 1.34
N ILE A 53 7.02 -13.58 2.29
CA ILE A 53 8.28 -12.88 2.02
C ILE A 53 9.44 -13.90 2.01
N PRO A 54 10.08 -14.15 0.87
CA PRO A 54 11.21 -15.07 0.77
C PRO A 54 12.38 -14.70 1.68
N ALA A 55 13.13 -15.68 2.17
CA ALA A 55 14.24 -15.46 3.10
C ALA A 55 15.39 -14.63 2.48
N ASP A 56 15.63 -14.78 1.18
CA ASP A 56 16.61 -13.98 0.44
C ASP A 56 16.20 -12.51 0.35
N LEU A 57 14.92 -12.20 0.14
CA LEU A 57 14.39 -10.83 0.20
C LEU A 57 14.54 -10.24 1.61
N GLN A 58 14.27 -11.01 2.67
CA GLN A 58 14.49 -10.53 4.05
C GLN A 58 15.96 -10.19 4.30
N ASN A 59 16.89 -10.98 3.78
CA ASN A 59 18.31 -10.68 3.88
C ASN A 59 18.68 -9.43 3.09
N ARG A 60 18.09 -9.26 1.90
CA ARG A 60 18.33 -8.09 1.05
C ARG A 60 17.76 -6.81 1.65
N LEU A 61 16.60 -6.85 2.30
CA LEU A 61 16.02 -5.73 3.02
C LEU A 61 16.94 -5.19 4.13
N ARG A 62 17.76 -6.05 4.74
CA ARG A 62 18.72 -5.68 5.79
C ARG A 62 20.06 -5.15 5.24
N ASP A 63 20.30 -5.24 3.94
CA ASP A 63 21.52 -4.77 3.29
C ASP A 63 21.46 -3.25 3.04
N PRO A 64 22.29 -2.43 3.70
CA PRO A 64 22.29 -0.98 3.51
C PRO A 64 22.80 -0.53 2.13
N LEU A 65 23.43 -1.43 1.36
CA LEU A 65 23.89 -1.14 0.00
C LEU A 65 22.85 -1.46 -1.07
N ALA A 66 21.78 -2.18 -0.72
CA ALA A 66 20.73 -2.57 -1.63
C ALA A 66 19.80 -1.40 -1.99
N GLU A 67 19.35 -1.40 -3.25
CA GLU A 67 18.31 -0.49 -3.74
C GLU A 67 17.16 -1.32 -4.33
N LEU A 68 16.14 -1.55 -3.51
CA LEU A 68 15.08 -2.52 -3.73
C LEU A 68 13.78 -1.92 -4.21
N TYR A 69 13.24 -2.53 -5.25
CA TYR A 69 11.92 -2.23 -5.78
C TYR A 69 11.11 -3.50 -5.70
N ILE A 70 10.10 -3.48 -4.83
CA ILE A 70 9.27 -4.63 -4.49
C ILE A 70 7.87 -4.35 -5.05
N HIS A 71 7.34 -5.29 -5.83
CA HIS A 71 6.02 -5.20 -6.45
C HIS A 71 5.19 -6.38 -5.98
N HIS A 72 3.98 -6.15 -5.53
CA HIS A 72 2.99 -7.19 -5.31
C HIS A 72 1.61 -6.78 -5.80
N ASN A 73 0.73 -7.74 -6.05
CA ASN A 73 -0.65 -7.45 -6.46
C ASN A 73 -1.64 -7.66 -5.30
N HIS A 74 -2.71 -6.87 -5.31
CA HIS A 74 -3.87 -7.03 -4.45
C HIS A 74 -5.10 -7.36 -5.31
N PRO A 75 -5.65 -8.60 -5.26
CA PRO A 75 -6.87 -8.95 -5.97
C PRO A 75 -8.05 -8.04 -5.62
N ALA A 76 -8.17 -7.62 -4.35
CA ALA A 76 -9.20 -6.69 -3.89
C ALA A 76 -8.96 -5.22 -4.30
N SER A 77 -7.83 -4.93 -4.96
CA SER A 77 -7.43 -3.58 -5.39
C SER A 77 -7.45 -2.53 -4.27
N VAL A 78 -7.08 -2.94 -3.06
CA VAL A 78 -6.92 -2.06 -1.90
C VAL A 78 -5.48 -1.58 -1.76
N SER A 79 -5.25 -0.54 -0.97
CA SER A 79 -3.89 -0.09 -0.59
C SER A 79 -3.23 -1.05 0.41
N PHE A 80 -2.07 -0.66 0.96
CA PHE A 80 -1.29 -1.43 1.92
C PHE A 80 -2.03 -1.77 3.22
N SER A 81 -1.89 -3.02 3.62
CA SER A 81 -2.23 -3.54 4.95
C SER A 81 -1.12 -3.22 5.97
N PRO A 82 -1.35 -3.48 7.27
CA PRO A 82 -0.28 -3.39 8.28
C PRO A 82 0.91 -4.31 7.98
N VAL A 83 0.66 -5.48 7.38
CA VAL A 83 1.71 -6.47 7.08
C VAL A 83 2.60 -5.97 5.95
N ASP A 84 2.01 -5.38 4.91
CA ASP A 84 2.78 -4.80 3.80
C ASP A 84 3.66 -3.66 4.29
N LEU A 85 3.12 -2.79 5.15
CA LEU A 85 3.88 -1.69 5.73
C LEU A 85 4.95 -2.18 6.70
N ALA A 86 4.76 -3.32 7.38
CA ALA A 86 5.84 -3.93 8.15
C ALA A 86 7.00 -4.33 7.23
N VAL A 87 6.72 -4.90 6.05
CA VAL A 87 7.78 -5.23 5.06
C VAL A 87 8.52 -3.97 4.60
N ALA A 88 7.82 -2.86 4.38
CA ALA A 88 8.46 -1.63 3.89
C ALA A 88 9.16 -0.83 4.99
N LEU A 89 8.60 -0.81 6.20
CA LEU A 89 8.91 0.15 7.24
C LEU A 89 9.52 -0.45 8.52
N ASP A 90 9.80 -1.76 8.55
CA ASP A 90 10.43 -2.40 9.72
C ASP A 90 11.72 -1.71 10.12
N VAL A 91 11.94 -1.60 11.44
CA VAL A 91 13.12 -0.94 12.00
C VAL A 91 14.45 -1.60 11.59
N ASN A 92 14.42 -2.89 11.26
CA ASN A 92 15.61 -3.66 10.86
C ASN A 92 15.90 -3.58 9.36
N ASN A 93 14.99 -3.05 8.55
CA ASN A 93 15.28 -2.79 7.15
C ASN A 93 16.40 -1.75 7.05
N ARG A 94 17.24 -1.81 6.03
CA ARG A 94 18.30 -0.82 5.77
C ARG A 94 18.43 -0.50 4.28
N ALA A 95 17.80 -1.30 3.42
CA ALA A 95 17.72 -1.06 2.00
C ALA A 95 16.98 0.24 1.69
N ARG A 96 17.33 0.86 0.57
CA ARG A 96 16.59 1.98 -0.01
C ARG A 96 15.65 1.47 -1.08
N GLY A 97 14.71 2.31 -1.51
CA GLY A 97 13.85 2.04 -2.66
C GLY A 97 12.37 2.11 -2.29
N LYS A 98 11.53 1.26 -2.89
CA LYS A 98 10.07 1.40 -2.81
C LYS A 98 9.36 0.05 -2.84
N LEU A 99 8.29 -0.05 -2.06
CA LEU A 99 7.30 -1.13 -2.16
C LEU A 99 6.08 -0.62 -2.94
N TYR A 100 5.58 -1.42 -3.88
CA TYR A 100 4.41 -1.14 -4.71
C TYR A 100 3.35 -2.22 -4.56
N ALA A 101 2.12 -1.81 -4.27
CA ALA A 101 0.94 -2.66 -4.36
C ALA A 101 0.14 -2.30 -5.62
N HIS A 102 -0.21 -3.30 -6.42
CA HIS A 102 -0.94 -3.15 -7.67
C HIS A 102 -2.33 -3.80 -7.58
N GLY A 103 -3.38 -2.99 -7.72
CA GLY A 103 -4.74 -3.47 -7.83
C GLY A 103 -5.04 -4.05 -9.22
N HIS A 104 -5.87 -5.09 -9.26
CA HIS A 104 -6.39 -5.64 -10.51
C HIS A 104 -7.33 -4.67 -11.25
N ASP A 105 -7.80 -3.62 -10.57
CA ASP A 105 -8.56 -2.52 -11.19
C ASP A 105 -7.66 -1.46 -11.89
N GLY A 106 -6.34 -1.65 -11.88
CA GLY A 106 -5.37 -0.71 -12.44
C GLY A 106 -4.83 0.32 -11.44
N SER A 107 -5.29 0.31 -10.19
CA SER A 107 -4.72 1.15 -9.14
C SER A 107 -3.29 0.71 -8.81
N THR A 108 -2.43 1.65 -8.46
CA THR A 108 -1.10 1.38 -7.92
C THR A 108 -0.86 2.28 -6.72
N TYR A 109 -0.26 1.70 -5.69
CA TYR A 109 0.12 2.37 -4.45
C TYR A 109 1.61 2.15 -4.22
N GLY A 110 2.32 3.16 -3.75
CA GLY A 110 3.76 3.11 -3.50
C GLY A 110 4.09 3.64 -2.12
N VAL A 111 5.06 3.02 -1.44
CA VAL A 111 5.62 3.50 -0.18
C VAL A 111 7.13 3.38 -0.20
N THR A 112 7.81 4.48 0.12
CA THR A 112 9.28 4.49 0.21
C THR A 112 9.75 3.64 1.39
N LEU A 113 10.76 2.80 1.16
CA LEU A 113 11.39 2.01 2.21
C LEU A 113 12.10 2.95 3.20
N ALA A 114 11.84 2.75 4.48
CA ALA A 114 12.42 3.54 5.56
C ALA A 114 12.40 2.76 6.87
N ASN A 115 13.26 3.12 7.81
CA ASN A 115 13.27 2.50 9.13
C ASN A 115 12.31 3.28 10.03
N ARG A 116 11.22 2.65 10.45
CA ARG A 116 10.26 3.28 11.36
C ARG A 116 9.97 2.38 12.55
N GLU A 117 10.30 2.88 13.72
CA GLU A 117 9.77 2.30 14.95
C GLU A 117 8.26 2.52 15.01
N THR A 118 7.55 1.60 15.66
CA THR A 118 6.13 1.75 16.02
C THR A 118 5.11 1.80 14.87
N ILE A 119 5.48 1.49 13.62
CA ILE A 119 4.55 1.56 12.48
C ILE A 119 3.23 0.81 12.72
N ALA A 120 3.27 -0.39 13.32
CA ALA A 120 2.07 -1.16 13.65
C ALA A 120 1.14 -0.43 14.65
N SER A 121 1.71 0.29 15.62
CA SER A 121 0.94 1.08 16.59
C SER A 121 0.31 2.32 15.92
N LEU A 122 1.09 3.03 15.10
CA LEU A 122 0.62 4.20 14.36
C LEU A 122 -0.48 3.82 13.35
N TYR A 123 -0.34 2.70 12.65
CA TYR A 123 -1.38 2.17 11.76
C TYR A 123 -2.67 1.90 12.52
N LYS A 124 -2.61 1.19 13.65
CA LYS A 124 -3.80 0.90 14.48
C LYS A 124 -4.51 2.15 14.96
N LYS A 125 -3.77 3.21 15.30
CA LYS A 125 -4.36 4.50 15.68
C LYS A 125 -5.10 5.15 14.51
N ALA A 126 -4.45 5.26 13.36
CA ALA A 126 -5.07 5.80 12.14
C ALA A 126 -6.29 4.96 11.71
N GLU A 127 -6.18 3.64 11.75
CA GLU A 127 -7.26 2.69 11.47
C GLU A 127 -8.46 2.90 12.39
N ALA A 128 -8.23 3.03 13.71
CA ALA A 128 -9.28 3.26 14.68
C ALA A 128 -10.01 4.60 14.43
N GLY A 129 -9.25 5.68 14.17
CA GLY A 129 -9.80 6.99 13.83
C GLY A 129 -10.65 6.94 12.56
N ALA A 130 -10.12 6.34 11.49
CA ALA A 130 -10.85 6.16 10.23
C ALA A 130 -12.13 5.33 10.42
N ALA A 131 -12.04 4.20 11.12
CA ALA A 131 -13.16 3.28 11.32
C ALA A 131 -14.27 3.89 12.20
N GLN A 132 -13.93 4.70 13.21
CA GLN A 132 -14.92 5.41 14.00
C GLN A 132 -15.70 6.41 13.14
N HIS A 133 -14.99 7.23 12.35
CA HIS A 133 -15.63 8.27 11.55
C HIS A 133 -16.44 7.70 10.38
N LEU A 134 -15.92 6.68 9.69
CA LEU A 134 -16.66 6.00 8.62
C LEU A 134 -17.93 5.32 9.12
N ARG A 135 -17.91 4.67 10.30
CA ARG A 135 -19.11 4.06 10.88
C ARG A 135 -20.24 5.08 11.07
N PHE A 136 -19.90 6.27 11.56
CA PHE A 136 -20.86 7.37 11.70
C PHE A 136 -21.41 7.82 10.34
N LEU A 137 -20.55 8.07 9.36
CA LEU A 137 -20.98 8.51 8.01
C LEU A 137 -21.82 7.46 7.28
N ILE A 138 -21.52 6.18 7.46
CA ILE A 138 -22.31 5.07 6.92
C ILE A 138 -23.69 5.03 7.57
N SER A 139 -23.79 5.19 8.90
CA SER A 139 -25.10 5.21 9.58
C SER A 139 -26.00 6.37 9.13
N MET A 140 -25.38 7.47 8.70
CA MET A 140 -26.08 8.64 8.15
C MET A 140 -26.33 8.54 6.64
N SER A 141 -25.97 7.42 5.99
CA SER A 141 -26.05 7.22 4.53
C SER A 141 -25.29 8.25 3.69
N HIS A 142 -24.29 8.94 4.27
CA HIS A 142 -23.44 9.89 3.55
C HIS A 142 -22.37 9.20 2.70
N VAL A 143 -21.90 8.04 3.15
CA VAL A 143 -20.92 7.22 2.44
C VAL A 143 -21.45 5.79 2.32
N PRO A 144 -21.61 5.25 1.08
CA PRO A 144 -21.98 3.86 0.91
C PRO A 144 -20.93 2.92 1.51
N PHE A 145 -21.38 1.84 2.16
CA PHE A 145 -20.49 0.86 2.80
C PHE A 145 -19.42 0.31 1.83
N GLN A 146 -19.77 0.05 0.57
CA GLN A 146 -18.82 -0.47 -0.42
C GLN A 146 -17.72 0.55 -0.73
N VAL A 147 -18.06 1.84 -0.87
CA VAL A 147 -17.07 2.92 -1.07
C VAL A 147 -16.14 3.01 0.15
N ALA A 148 -16.70 3.02 1.36
CA ALA A 148 -15.92 3.05 2.60
C ALA A 148 -14.96 1.86 2.70
N LYS A 149 -15.44 0.64 2.47
CA LYS A 149 -14.63 -0.59 2.49
C LYS A 149 -13.51 -0.52 1.45
N ALA A 150 -13.85 -0.08 0.24
CA ALA A 150 -12.92 -0.07 -0.87
C ALA A 150 -11.78 0.93 -0.60
N HIS A 151 -12.07 2.10 -0.02
CA HIS A 151 -11.06 3.15 0.24
C HIS A 151 -10.40 3.09 1.61
N PHE A 152 -10.79 2.15 2.48
CA PHE A 152 -10.34 2.12 3.88
C PHE A 152 -8.81 2.13 4.05
N SER A 153 -8.10 1.17 3.46
CA SER A 153 -6.64 1.11 3.55
C SER A 153 -5.96 2.32 2.90
N HIS A 154 -6.57 2.91 1.86
CA HIS A 154 -6.05 4.11 1.21
C HIS A 154 -6.13 5.34 2.13
N ILE A 155 -7.25 5.51 2.83
CA ILE A 155 -7.46 6.55 3.84
C ILE A 155 -6.42 6.43 4.96
N VAL A 156 -6.20 5.21 5.48
CA VAL A 156 -5.20 4.97 6.52
C VAL A 156 -3.80 5.31 6.03
N CYS A 157 -3.44 4.92 4.80
CA CYS A 157 -2.14 5.26 4.22
C CYS A 157 -1.96 6.78 4.02
N GLN A 158 -2.98 7.48 3.51
CA GLN A 158 -2.93 8.94 3.39
C GLN A 158 -2.75 9.63 4.74
N ALA A 159 -3.46 9.17 5.78
CA ALA A 159 -3.35 9.74 7.12
C ALA A 159 -1.93 9.58 7.70
N LEU A 160 -1.30 8.42 7.50
CA LEU A 160 0.08 8.19 7.93
C LEU A 160 1.10 9.06 7.17
N ASP A 161 0.87 9.31 5.88
CA ASP A 161 1.69 10.21 5.06
C ASP A 161 1.55 11.67 5.51
N MET A 162 0.31 12.14 5.71
CA MET A 162 0.03 13.49 6.21
C MET A 162 0.59 13.73 7.62
N ALA A 163 0.64 12.69 8.46
CA ALA A 163 1.30 12.73 9.77
C ALA A 163 2.85 12.61 9.71
N GLY A 164 3.44 12.59 8.51
CA GLY A 164 4.89 12.49 8.30
C GLY A 164 5.50 11.14 8.71
N VAL A 165 4.69 10.09 8.83
CA VAL A 165 5.16 8.76 9.24
C VAL A 165 5.87 8.05 8.08
N MET A 166 5.36 8.19 6.87
CA MET A 166 5.90 7.57 5.66
C MET A 166 5.79 8.53 4.46
N HIS A 167 6.35 8.13 3.32
CA HIS A 167 6.12 8.79 2.04
C HIS A 167 5.28 7.87 1.17
N TYR A 168 4.04 8.25 0.91
CA TYR A 168 3.03 7.47 0.22
C TYR A 168 2.65 8.11 -1.11
N GLU A 169 2.63 7.30 -2.17
CA GLU A 169 2.23 7.73 -3.51
C GLU A 169 1.13 6.82 -4.03
N PHE A 170 0.27 7.35 -4.89
CA PHE A 170 -0.79 6.53 -5.47
C PHE A 170 -1.22 7.01 -6.86
N ALA A 171 -1.76 6.06 -7.61
CA ALA A 171 -2.47 6.21 -8.86
C ALA A 171 -3.70 5.32 -8.80
N MET A 172 -4.86 5.89 -8.51
CA MET A 172 -6.11 5.12 -8.43
C MET A 172 -6.71 4.90 -9.83
N SER A 173 -7.40 3.78 -10.01
CA SER A 173 -8.23 3.54 -11.20
C SER A 173 -9.35 4.58 -11.34
N GLN A 174 -9.89 4.75 -12.54
CA GLN A 174 -10.96 5.74 -12.77
C GLN A 174 -12.18 5.48 -11.87
N THR A 175 -12.59 4.22 -11.74
CA THR A 175 -13.71 3.82 -10.87
C THR A 175 -13.49 4.27 -9.43
N ARG A 176 -12.26 4.12 -8.91
CA ARG A 176 -11.89 4.57 -7.56
C ARG A 176 -11.89 6.08 -7.43
N ILE A 177 -11.46 6.79 -8.47
CA ILE A 177 -11.52 8.25 -8.50
C ILE A 177 -12.98 8.72 -8.46
N ASP A 178 -13.85 8.11 -9.26
CA ASP A 178 -15.27 8.49 -9.33
C ASP A 178 -16.00 8.23 -8.00
N ASP A 179 -15.72 7.09 -7.36
CA ASP A 179 -16.24 6.76 -6.03
C ASP A 179 -15.72 7.75 -4.97
N TRP A 180 -14.42 8.09 -5.00
CA TRP A 180 -13.86 9.09 -4.09
C TRP A 180 -14.50 10.46 -4.29
N GLN A 181 -14.59 10.95 -5.52
CA GLN A 181 -15.12 12.28 -5.84
C GLN A 181 -16.56 12.47 -5.37
N ARG A 182 -17.39 11.43 -5.49
CA ARG A 182 -18.78 11.45 -5.03
C ARG A 182 -18.92 11.65 -3.53
N CYS A 183 -17.93 11.21 -2.76
CA CYS A 183 -17.89 11.28 -1.29
C CYS A 183 -16.75 12.16 -0.77
N ALA A 184 -16.15 13.02 -1.60
CA ALA A 184 -14.85 13.63 -1.31
C ALA A 184 -14.81 14.40 0.00
N ASN A 185 -15.82 15.23 0.28
CA ASN A 185 -15.88 16.00 1.54
C ASN A 185 -15.81 15.07 2.75
N TYR A 186 -16.65 14.02 2.76
CA TYR A 186 -16.70 13.06 3.85
C TYR A 186 -15.43 12.22 3.98
N LEU A 187 -14.87 11.74 2.86
CA LEU A 187 -13.64 10.92 2.91
C LEU A 187 -12.42 11.75 3.32
N ASN A 188 -12.34 13.02 2.92
CA ASN A 188 -11.30 13.94 3.38
C ASN A 188 -11.41 14.19 4.89
N ASP A 189 -12.62 14.35 5.43
CA ASP A 189 -12.84 14.48 6.88
C ASP A 189 -12.38 13.22 7.64
N VAL A 190 -12.61 12.02 7.07
CA VAL A 190 -12.10 10.77 7.63
C VAL A 190 -10.57 10.75 7.64
N VAL A 191 -9.91 11.18 6.55
CA VAL A 191 -8.45 11.26 6.48
C VAL A 191 -7.91 12.21 7.55
N ALA A 192 -8.53 13.38 7.71
CA ALA A 192 -8.14 14.34 8.77
C ALA A 192 -8.29 13.72 10.16
N ALA A 193 -9.44 13.11 10.47
CA ALA A 193 -9.67 12.45 11.76
C ALA A 193 -8.69 11.30 12.02
N ALA A 194 -8.35 10.52 10.98
CA ALA A 194 -7.36 9.46 11.07
C ALA A 194 -5.95 10.01 11.29
N THR A 195 -5.62 11.15 10.68
CA THR A 195 -4.33 11.85 10.88
C THR A 195 -4.20 12.35 12.31
N ASP A 196 -5.24 13.02 12.83
CA ASP A 196 -5.29 13.51 14.21
C ASP A 196 -5.11 12.35 15.22
N ALA A 197 -5.71 11.20 14.94
CA ALA A 197 -5.58 10.01 15.79
C ALA A 197 -4.14 9.46 15.88
N VAL A 198 -3.28 9.70 14.88
CA VAL A 198 -1.86 9.34 14.94
C VAL A 198 -1.14 10.13 16.05
N GLY A 199 -1.50 11.41 16.23
CA GLY A 199 -1.04 12.29 17.30
C GLY A 199 0.42 12.72 17.16
N ARG A 200 0.80 13.22 15.98
CA ARG A 200 2.13 13.75 15.68
C ARG A 200 2.08 15.20 15.22
#